data_AF-A0A945RKW5-F1
#
_entry.id   AF-A0A945RKW5-F1
#
_cell.length_a   1.000
_cell.length_b   1.000
_cell.length_c   1.000
_cell.angle_alpha   90.00
_cell.angle_beta   90.00
_cell.angle_gamma   90.00
#
_symmetry.space_group_name_H-M   'P 1'
#
loop_
_entity.id
_entity.type
_entity.pdbx_description
1 polymer ?
#
loop_
_entity_poly.entity_id
_entity_poly.type
_entity_poly.pdbx_seq_one_letter_code
_entity_poly.pdbx_strand_id
1 'polypeptide(L)'
;MLDVIAKAIGKGNFVKRHLNYFKLSTLLVAFFLSGCTASALDFLDPYPELNEAINKYNVVAPQVQLNQSKSQVLSILLPTQRGIEKFGRQPDQFQKDGKRIEIFYMRSNRVDDGRTTDDELTPYVFVDDTLVAVGWRALGGPRTAGKVDTGARSASSQRLIDLGLSIANPKPRQAQPAYQPFPQNPTINCRSSTTGIYTNTSCQ
;
A
#
# COMPACT_ATOMS: atom_id res chain seq x y z
N MET A 1 79.59 -35.79 -31.96
CA MET A 1 79.53 -34.99 -30.72
C MET A 1 78.09 -34.55 -30.55
N LEU A 2 77.25 -35.51 -30.15
CA LEU A 2 75.81 -35.58 -30.41
C LEU A 2 75.01 -35.77 -29.10
N ASP A 3 75.49 -35.24 -27.97
CA ASP A 3 75.02 -35.67 -26.63
C ASP A 3 74.66 -34.58 -25.62
N VAL A 4 74.54 -33.28 -25.97
CA VAL A 4 74.44 -32.23 -24.91
C VAL A 4 73.22 -31.30 -25.00
N ILE A 5 72.18 -31.60 -25.78
CA ILE A 5 70.94 -30.79 -25.74
C ILE A 5 69.68 -31.65 -25.72
N ALA A 6 69.66 -32.68 -24.87
CA ALA A 6 68.48 -33.49 -24.63
C ALA A 6 68.32 -33.83 -23.15
N LYS A 7 68.28 -32.83 -22.25
CA LYS A 7 67.94 -33.07 -20.85
C LYS A 7 67.43 -31.86 -20.08
N ALA A 8 66.24 -31.36 -20.41
CA ALA A 8 65.37 -30.67 -19.45
C ALA A 8 64.00 -30.31 -20.07
N ILE A 9 63.25 -31.29 -20.60
CA ILE A 9 61.82 -31.06 -20.85
C ILE A 9 61.06 -32.24 -20.28
N GLY A 10 60.62 -32.09 -19.03
CA GLY A 10 59.64 -32.95 -18.38
C GLY A 10 58.30 -32.88 -19.10
N LYS A 11 58.19 -33.61 -20.22
CA LYS A 11 56.94 -33.86 -20.93
C LYS A 11 56.20 -34.97 -20.17
N GLY A 12 55.23 -34.59 -19.34
CA GLY A 12 54.37 -35.61 -18.72
C GLY A 12 53.09 -35.09 -18.08
N ASN A 13 53.11 -33.92 -17.44
CA ASN A 13 51.99 -33.52 -16.57
C ASN A 13 51.34 -32.17 -16.88
N PHE A 14 51.78 -31.46 -17.93
CA PHE A 14 51.26 -30.13 -18.22
C PHE A 14 49.87 -30.16 -18.89
N VAL A 15 49.63 -31.09 -19.82
CA VAL A 15 48.38 -31.11 -20.61
C VAL A 15 47.19 -31.66 -19.81
N LYS A 16 47.40 -32.61 -18.89
CA LYS A 16 46.33 -33.17 -18.03
C LYS A 16 45.82 -32.19 -16.97
N ARG A 17 46.64 -31.21 -16.56
CA ARG A 17 46.22 -30.20 -15.57
C ARG A 17 45.31 -29.14 -16.20
N HIS A 18 45.61 -28.65 -17.41
CA HIS A 18 44.80 -27.63 -18.07
C HIS A 18 43.42 -28.14 -18.55
N LEU A 19 43.28 -29.43 -18.87
CA LEU A 19 42.00 -30.00 -19.29
C LEU A 19 40.99 -30.14 -18.12
N ASN A 20 41.47 -30.28 -16.89
CA ASN A 20 40.63 -30.31 -15.69
C ASN A 20 40.21 -28.92 -15.22
N TYR A 21 41.07 -27.90 -15.36
CA TYR A 21 40.70 -26.52 -15.03
C TYR A 21 39.68 -25.93 -16.00
N PHE A 22 39.73 -26.30 -17.29
CA PHE A 22 38.74 -25.84 -18.27
C PHE A 22 37.34 -26.39 -17.96
N LYS A 23 37.23 -27.68 -17.56
CA LYS A 23 35.96 -28.28 -17.12
C LYS A 23 35.44 -27.75 -15.79
N LEU A 24 36.33 -27.42 -14.85
CA LEU A 24 35.95 -26.84 -13.55
C LEU A 24 35.50 -25.38 -13.68
N SER A 25 36.08 -24.62 -14.61
CA SER A 25 35.67 -23.25 -14.93
C SER A 25 34.27 -23.18 -15.54
N THR A 26 33.90 -24.10 -16.44
CA THR A 26 32.56 -24.11 -17.05
C THR A 26 31.45 -24.45 -16.04
N LEU A 27 31.75 -25.27 -15.03
CA LEU A 27 30.80 -25.62 -13.96
C LEU A 27 30.52 -24.43 -13.00
N LEU A 28 31.53 -23.59 -12.77
CA LEU A 28 31.45 -22.44 -11.86
C LEU A 28 30.70 -21.26 -12.49
N VAL A 29 30.82 -21.06 -13.81
CA VAL A 29 30.05 -20.05 -14.55
C VAL A 29 28.55 -20.40 -14.60
N ALA A 30 28.19 -21.68 -14.74
CA ALA A 30 26.78 -22.09 -14.78
C ALA A 30 26.02 -21.82 -13.46
N PHE A 31 26.73 -21.79 -12.32
CA PHE A 31 26.15 -21.47 -11.01
C PHE A 31 25.89 -19.97 -10.78
N PHE A 32 26.55 -19.10 -11.56
CA PHE A 32 26.27 -17.66 -11.55
C PHE A 32 25.22 -17.23 -12.60
N LEU A 33 24.80 -18.14 -13.49
CA LEU A 33 23.74 -17.91 -14.47
C LEU A 33 22.36 -18.45 -14.05
N SER A 34 22.19 -18.97 -12.83
CA SER A 34 20.85 -19.06 -12.22
C SER A 34 20.41 -17.66 -11.80
N GLY A 35 20.20 -16.79 -12.80
CA GLY A 35 19.47 -15.56 -12.62
C GLY A 35 18.12 -15.90 -12.02
N CYS A 36 17.79 -15.26 -10.90
CA CYS A 36 16.45 -15.25 -10.34
C CYS A 36 15.48 -14.96 -11.48
N THR A 37 14.66 -15.95 -11.85
CA THR A 37 13.45 -15.69 -12.62
C THR A 37 12.58 -14.81 -11.73
N ALA A 38 12.67 -13.49 -11.90
CA ALA A 38 11.70 -12.58 -11.34
C ALA A 38 10.34 -13.02 -11.86
N SER A 39 9.56 -13.64 -10.98
CA SER A 39 8.24 -14.17 -11.25
C SER A 39 7.41 -13.08 -11.90
N ALA A 40 6.88 -13.34 -13.09
CA ALA A 40 6.07 -12.42 -13.89
C ALA A 40 4.67 -12.13 -13.30
N LEU A 41 4.55 -12.03 -11.98
CA LEU A 41 3.29 -11.71 -11.28
C LEU A 41 3.20 -10.26 -10.79
N ASP A 42 4.23 -9.43 -10.98
CA ASP A 42 4.22 -8.00 -10.60
C ASP A 42 3.38 -7.10 -11.54
N PHE A 43 2.74 -7.66 -12.58
CA PHE A 43 2.08 -6.85 -13.62
C PHE A 43 0.69 -6.30 -13.23
N LEU A 44 0.18 -6.62 -12.04
CA LEU A 44 -1.17 -6.22 -11.62
C LEU A 44 -1.21 -5.09 -10.59
N ASP A 45 -0.06 -4.56 -10.15
CA ASP A 45 -0.03 -3.44 -9.22
C ASP A 45 0.66 -2.21 -9.84
N PRO A 46 -0.06 -1.10 -10.06
CA PRO A 46 0.54 0.11 -10.62
C PRO A 46 1.54 0.81 -9.67
N TYR A 47 1.58 0.48 -8.37
CA TYR A 47 2.44 1.15 -7.38
C TYR A 47 3.09 0.17 -6.37
N PRO A 48 4.04 -0.68 -6.80
CA PRO A 48 4.71 -1.63 -5.92
C PRO A 48 5.50 -0.95 -4.79
N GLU A 49 6.05 0.26 -5.02
CA GLU A 49 6.78 1.02 -4.02
C GLU A 49 5.90 1.46 -2.84
N LEU A 50 4.62 1.71 -3.12
CA LEU A 50 3.63 2.13 -2.13
C LEU A 50 3.29 0.97 -1.19
N ASN A 51 3.09 -0.22 -1.77
CA ASN A 51 2.80 -1.42 -1.00
C ASN A 51 4.00 -1.84 -0.14
N GLU A 52 5.22 -1.71 -0.64
CA GLU A 52 6.43 -1.95 0.15
C GLU A 52 6.53 -0.98 1.35
N ALA A 53 6.28 0.32 1.13
CA ALA A 53 6.28 1.33 2.19
C ALA A 53 5.23 1.04 3.28
N ILE A 54 4.00 0.67 2.88
CA ILE A 54 2.92 0.28 3.80
C ILE A 54 3.34 -0.96 4.61
N ASN A 55 3.94 -1.97 3.98
CA ASN A 55 4.41 -3.17 4.67
C ASN A 55 5.50 -2.84 5.71
N LYS A 56 6.48 -2.00 5.35
CA LYS A 56 7.51 -1.53 6.29
C LYS A 56 6.88 -0.77 7.46
N TYR A 57 5.92 0.10 7.20
CA TYR A 57 5.16 0.81 8.22
C TYR A 57 4.46 -0.16 9.19
N ASN A 58 3.74 -1.16 8.67
CA ASN A 58 2.98 -2.11 9.49
C ASN A 58 3.86 -2.94 10.44
N VAL A 59 5.13 -3.18 10.07
CA VAL A 59 6.11 -3.86 10.93
C VAL A 59 6.56 -2.98 12.10
N VAL A 60 6.74 -1.68 11.90
CA VAL A 60 7.32 -0.78 12.91
C VAL A 60 6.28 0.00 13.71
N ALA A 61 5.08 0.20 13.17
CA ALA A 61 4.01 0.95 13.84
C ALA A 61 3.69 0.44 15.26
N PRO A 62 3.69 -0.88 15.56
CA PRO A 62 3.48 -1.39 16.93
C PRO A 62 4.56 -1.01 17.93
N GLN A 63 5.73 -0.54 17.48
CA GLN A 63 6.84 -0.10 18.35
C GLN A 63 6.63 1.32 18.90
N VAL A 64 5.72 2.08 18.26
CA VAL A 64 5.38 3.44 18.68
C VAL A 64 4.40 3.39 19.85
N GLN A 65 4.71 4.11 20.91
CA GLN A 65 3.91 4.17 22.13
C GLN A 65 3.61 5.61 22.51
N LEU A 66 2.46 5.83 23.15
CA LEU A 66 2.11 7.14 23.72
C LEU A 66 3.20 7.62 24.68
N ASN A 67 3.31 8.94 24.82
CA ASN A 67 4.31 9.64 25.62
C ASN A 67 5.76 9.56 25.09
N GLN A 68 6.00 8.95 23.94
CA GLN A 68 7.29 9.06 23.25
C GLN A 68 7.47 10.46 22.66
N SER A 69 8.72 10.91 22.53
CA SER A 69 9.04 12.21 21.93
C SER A 69 8.80 12.17 20.42
N LYS A 70 8.50 13.34 19.83
CA LYS A 70 8.33 13.52 18.39
C LYS A 70 9.54 13.03 17.61
N SER A 71 10.75 13.35 18.05
CA SER A 71 11.99 12.91 17.39
C SER A 71 12.15 11.39 17.40
N GLN A 72 11.83 10.73 18.51
CA GLN A 72 11.87 9.27 18.63
C GLN A 72 10.82 8.60 17.73
N VAL A 73 9.59 9.11 17.71
CA VAL A 73 8.52 8.54 16.89
C VAL A 73 8.84 8.71 15.40
N LEU A 74 9.27 9.90 14.99
CA LEU A 74 9.55 10.19 13.58
C LEU A 74 10.80 9.46 13.06
N SER A 75 11.79 9.16 13.90
CA SER A 75 12.95 8.36 13.50
C SER A 75 12.59 6.90 13.19
N ILE A 76 11.51 6.38 13.81
CA ILE A 76 10.96 5.05 13.51
C ILE A 76 10.14 5.09 12.23
N LEU A 77 9.26 6.08 12.08
CA LEU A 77 8.22 6.08 11.03
C LEU A 77 8.70 6.62 9.68
N LEU A 78 9.40 7.77 9.65
CA LEU A 78 9.75 8.44 8.39
C LEU A 78 10.60 7.58 7.44
N PRO A 79 11.54 6.73 7.90
CA PRO A 79 12.28 5.84 6.99
C PRO A 79 11.39 4.89 6.19
N THR A 80 10.19 4.55 6.69
CA THR A 80 9.25 3.66 5.98
C THR A 80 8.55 4.34 4.81
N GLN A 81 8.52 5.68 4.80
CA GLN A 81 7.75 6.50 3.85
C GLN A 81 8.62 7.14 2.75
N ARG A 82 9.92 6.80 2.71
CA ARG A 82 10.87 7.38 1.75
C ARG A 82 10.52 6.98 0.32
N GLY A 83 10.42 7.93 -0.59
CA GLY A 83 10.15 7.70 -2.02
C GLY A 83 8.66 7.58 -2.37
N ILE A 84 7.76 7.74 -1.39
CA ILE A 84 6.30 7.72 -1.60
C ILE A 84 5.65 9.07 -1.25
N GLU A 85 6.41 10.16 -1.27
CA GLU A 85 5.97 11.49 -0.83
C GLU A 85 4.73 11.97 -1.62
N LYS A 86 4.63 11.58 -2.90
CA LYS A 86 3.48 11.86 -3.78
C LYS A 86 2.15 11.24 -3.31
N PHE A 87 2.20 10.21 -2.46
CA PHE A 87 1.03 9.53 -1.87
C PHE A 87 0.77 9.95 -0.42
N GLY A 88 1.62 10.83 0.13
CA GLY A 88 1.52 11.31 1.49
C GLY A 88 0.59 12.51 1.63
N ARG A 89 0.36 12.89 2.90
CA ARG A 89 -0.33 14.13 3.27
C ARG A 89 0.64 15.00 4.06
N GLN A 90 0.61 16.31 3.81
CA GLN A 90 1.43 17.26 4.54
C GLN A 90 1.05 17.29 6.04
N PRO A 91 2.03 17.47 6.95
CA PRO A 91 1.73 17.64 8.36
C PRO A 91 0.86 18.88 8.63
N ASP A 92 -0.01 18.78 9.62
CA ASP A 92 -0.81 19.91 10.11
C ASP A 92 -0.22 20.44 11.43
N GLN A 93 -0.32 21.75 11.67
CA GLN A 93 0.12 22.37 12.93
C GLN A 93 -0.80 23.51 13.34
N PHE A 94 -1.12 23.58 14.64
CA PHE A 94 -1.91 24.66 15.22
C PHE A 94 -1.64 24.82 16.72
N GLN A 95 -2.23 25.85 17.34
CA GLN A 95 -2.22 26.02 18.79
C GLN A 95 -3.62 25.83 19.35
N LYS A 96 -3.72 25.21 20.52
CA LYS A 96 -4.97 25.07 21.27
C LYS A 96 -4.65 25.11 22.77
N ASP A 97 -5.36 25.95 23.51
CA ASP A 97 -5.21 26.10 24.97
C ASP A 97 -3.75 26.37 25.41
N GLY A 98 -3.03 27.18 24.63
CA GLY A 98 -1.62 27.53 24.88
C GLY A 98 -0.61 26.42 24.56
N LYS A 99 -1.06 25.27 24.04
CA LYS A 99 -0.19 24.15 23.66
C LYS A 99 -0.02 24.06 22.15
N ARG A 100 1.16 23.64 21.70
CA ARG A 100 1.45 23.40 20.28
C ARG A 100 1.00 22.00 19.90
N ILE A 101 0.17 21.90 18.86
CA ILE A 101 -0.30 20.63 18.30
C ILE A 101 0.28 20.45 16.91
N GLU A 102 0.89 19.29 16.68
CA GLU A 102 1.44 18.88 15.38
C GLU A 102 0.86 17.51 15.02
N ILE A 103 0.47 17.31 13.76
CA ILE A 103 -0.11 16.06 13.27
C ILE A 103 0.69 15.60 12.05
N PHE A 104 1.25 14.41 12.14
CA PHE A 104 1.95 13.75 11.04
C PHE A 104 1.11 12.60 10.49
N TYR A 105 1.06 12.45 9.18
CA TYR A 105 0.29 11.41 8.51
C TYR A 105 1.24 10.36 7.91
N MET A 106 1.05 9.09 8.27
CA MET A 106 1.78 7.98 7.67
C MET A 106 0.86 7.20 6.74
N ARG A 107 1.35 6.82 5.56
CA ARG A 107 0.64 5.90 4.69
C ARG A 107 0.63 4.52 5.33
N SER A 108 -0.57 4.08 5.70
CA SER A 108 -0.78 2.85 6.48
C SER A 108 -1.65 1.82 5.74
N ASN A 109 -2.37 2.25 4.71
CA ASN A 109 -3.19 1.36 3.89
C ASN A 109 -3.29 1.90 2.45
N ARG A 110 -3.94 1.12 1.58
CA ARG A 110 -4.29 1.51 0.22
C ARG A 110 -5.58 0.85 -0.23
N VAL A 111 -6.40 1.61 -0.94
CA VAL A 111 -7.53 1.19 -1.75
C VAL A 111 -7.18 1.52 -3.20
N ASP A 112 -7.33 0.54 -4.10
CA ASP A 112 -6.95 0.71 -5.50
C ASP A 112 -8.07 1.38 -6.31
N ASP A 113 -8.36 2.64 -6.00
CA ASP A 113 -9.40 3.45 -6.69
C ASP A 113 -8.84 4.73 -7.35
N GLY A 114 -7.50 4.85 -7.39
CA GLY A 114 -6.79 5.99 -7.94
C GLY A 114 -6.88 7.26 -7.11
N ARG A 115 -7.35 7.20 -5.86
CA ARG A 115 -7.42 8.34 -4.93
C ARG A 115 -6.53 8.10 -3.72
N THR A 116 -6.17 9.21 -3.08
CA THR A 116 -5.61 9.20 -1.73
C THR A 116 -6.66 9.72 -0.77
N THR A 117 -7.13 8.89 0.15
CA THR A 117 -8.18 9.22 1.12
C THR A 117 -7.69 9.08 2.56
N ASP A 118 -8.42 9.70 3.49
CA ASP A 118 -8.00 9.77 4.91
C ASP A 118 -7.91 8.37 5.55
N ASP A 119 -8.77 7.43 5.19
CA ASP A 119 -8.77 6.05 5.68
C ASP A 119 -7.53 5.23 5.27
N GLU A 120 -6.74 5.74 4.33
CA GLU A 120 -5.46 5.15 3.90
C GLU A 120 -4.25 5.68 4.68
N LEU A 121 -4.50 6.62 5.60
CA LEU A 121 -3.50 7.29 6.41
C LEU A 121 -3.75 7.02 7.91
N THR A 122 -2.66 6.98 8.68
CA THR A 122 -2.72 7.00 10.15
C THR A 122 -2.12 8.30 10.66
N PRO A 123 -2.90 9.16 11.35
CA PRO A 123 -2.37 10.36 11.98
C PRO A 123 -1.66 10.05 13.31
N TYR A 124 -0.58 10.77 13.58
CA TYR A 124 0.16 10.80 14.84
C TYR A 124 0.11 12.22 15.40
N VAL A 125 -0.51 12.38 16.56
CA VAL A 125 -0.79 13.69 17.16
C VAL A 125 0.20 13.95 18.30
N PHE A 126 0.94 15.03 18.17
CA PHE A 126 1.90 15.50 19.15
C PHE A 126 1.37 16.77 19.85
N VAL A 127 1.53 16.83 21.16
CA VAL A 127 1.32 18.04 21.96
C VAL A 127 2.65 18.37 22.63
N ASP A 128 3.20 19.56 22.36
CA ASP A 128 4.49 20.01 22.88
C ASP A 128 5.59 18.93 22.73
N ASP A 129 5.76 18.42 21.51
CA ASP A 129 6.70 17.36 21.13
C ASP A 129 6.48 15.97 21.76
N THR A 130 5.34 15.73 22.40
CA THR A 130 5.00 14.44 23.02
C THR A 130 3.84 13.77 22.28
N LEU A 131 3.97 12.49 21.93
CA LEU A 131 2.90 11.75 21.26
C LEU A 131 1.73 11.49 22.22
N VAL A 132 0.56 12.07 21.92
CA VAL A 132 -0.64 11.93 22.76
C VAL A 132 -1.74 11.07 22.13
N ALA A 133 -1.71 10.88 20.81
CA ALA A 133 -2.67 10.02 20.13
C ALA A 133 -2.12 9.45 18.81
N VAL A 134 -2.65 8.28 18.46
CA VAL A 134 -2.42 7.61 17.17
C VAL A 134 -3.79 7.25 16.59
N GLY A 135 -3.97 7.51 15.30
CA GLY A 135 -5.18 7.19 14.57
C GLY A 135 -6.26 8.26 14.61
N TRP A 136 -7.23 8.11 13.70
CA TRP A 136 -8.28 9.11 13.44
C TRP A 136 -9.25 9.34 14.59
N ARG A 137 -9.37 8.39 15.54
CA ARG A 137 -10.34 8.50 16.64
C ARG A 137 -10.13 9.77 17.47
N ALA A 138 -8.90 10.23 17.63
CA ALA A 138 -8.59 11.47 18.35
C ALA A 138 -8.94 12.74 17.57
N LEU A 139 -9.15 12.63 16.25
CA LEU A 139 -9.44 13.73 15.33
C LEU A 139 -10.89 13.76 14.84
N GLY A 140 -11.75 12.89 15.39
CA GLY A 140 -13.15 12.78 14.99
C GLY A 140 -13.43 11.83 13.82
N GLY A 141 -12.47 10.98 13.45
CA GLY A 141 -12.60 10.01 12.37
C GLY A 141 -12.01 10.50 11.02
N PRO A 142 -11.78 9.58 10.07
CA PRO A 142 -11.40 9.94 8.70
C PRO A 142 -12.58 10.68 8.03
N ARG A 143 -12.29 11.73 7.25
CA ARG A 143 -13.34 12.51 6.57
C ARG A 143 -13.63 12.02 5.16
N THR A 144 -12.66 11.32 4.57
CA THR A 144 -12.76 10.71 3.25
C THR A 144 -12.40 9.24 3.35
N ALA A 145 -13.10 8.41 2.59
CA ALA A 145 -12.85 6.97 2.53
C ALA A 145 -12.66 6.54 1.08
N GLY A 146 -11.74 5.62 0.85
CA GLY A 146 -11.52 5.02 -0.46
C GLY A 146 -12.76 4.25 -0.89
N LYS A 147 -13.05 4.25 -2.19
CA LYS A 147 -14.11 3.41 -2.72
C LYS A 147 -13.52 2.07 -3.08
N VAL A 148 -13.82 1.05 -2.28
CA VAL A 148 -13.65 -0.32 -2.77
C VAL A 148 -14.63 -0.47 -3.91
N ASP A 149 -14.13 -0.55 -5.14
CA ASP A 149 -14.89 -1.05 -6.27
C ASP A 149 -15.21 -2.52 -5.96
N THR A 150 -16.25 -2.74 -5.16
CA THR A 150 -16.97 -4.02 -5.09
C THR A 150 -17.53 -4.18 -6.47
N GLY A 151 -16.74 -4.80 -7.36
CA GLY A 151 -16.99 -4.79 -8.78
C GLY A 151 -18.49 -4.90 -9.04
N ALA A 152 -19.01 -3.85 -9.67
CA ALA A 152 -19.86 -4.00 -10.83
C ALA A 152 -19.27 -5.18 -11.61
N ARG A 153 -19.76 -6.35 -11.24
CA ARG A 153 -19.84 -7.58 -11.99
C ARG A 153 -20.05 -7.13 -13.43
N SER A 154 -18.94 -7.06 -14.19
CA SER A 154 -18.88 -6.31 -15.45
C SER A 154 -20.08 -6.77 -16.27
N ALA A 155 -20.91 -5.86 -16.79
CA ALA A 155 -22.20 -6.22 -17.39
C ALA A 155 -22.08 -7.31 -18.47
N SER A 156 -20.88 -7.46 -19.03
CA SER A 156 -20.41 -8.55 -19.89
C SER A 156 -20.26 -9.92 -19.19
N SER A 157 -19.63 -10.01 -18.02
CA SER A 157 -19.45 -11.25 -17.26
C SER A 157 -20.76 -11.78 -16.66
N GLN A 158 -21.67 -10.89 -16.24
CA GLN A 158 -23.00 -11.27 -15.76
C GLN A 158 -23.87 -11.76 -16.88
N ARG A 159 -23.82 -11.11 -18.06
CA ARG A 159 -24.52 -11.58 -19.24
C ARG A 159 -24.07 -12.96 -19.68
N LEU A 160 -22.79 -13.32 -19.55
CA LEU A 160 -22.31 -14.66 -19.92
C LEU A 160 -22.78 -15.75 -18.94
N ILE A 161 -22.78 -15.44 -17.63
CA ILE A 161 -23.31 -16.35 -16.61
C ILE A 161 -24.84 -16.47 -16.73
N ASP A 162 -25.54 -15.37 -16.95
CA ASP A 162 -27.00 -15.34 -17.16
C ASP A 162 -27.40 -15.97 -18.50
N LEU A 163 -26.60 -15.83 -19.57
CA LEU A 163 -26.82 -16.58 -20.83
C LEU A 163 -26.69 -18.08 -20.58
N GLY A 164 -25.62 -18.51 -19.90
CA GLY A 164 -25.38 -19.91 -19.59
C GLY A 164 -26.51 -20.54 -18.78
N LEU A 165 -27.07 -19.80 -17.81
CA LEU A 165 -28.21 -20.24 -17.00
C LEU A 165 -29.54 -20.21 -17.76
N SER A 166 -29.75 -19.24 -18.66
CA SER A 166 -30.97 -19.14 -19.48
C SER A 166 -31.07 -20.19 -20.59
N ILE A 167 -29.94 -20.69 -21.09
CA ILE A 167 -29.88 -21.80 -22.04
C ILE A 167 -30.13 -23.13 -21.33
N ALA A 168 -29.68 -23.27 -20.08
CA ALA A 168 -29.83 -24.50 -19.30
C ALA A 168 -31.25 -24.72 -18.76
N ASN A 169 -32.09 -23.68 -18.66
CA ASN A 169 -33.48 -23.78 -18.20
C ASN A 169 -34.37 -22.68 -18.79
N PRO A 170 -35.07 -22.91 -19.92
CA PRO A 170 -36.01 -21.95 -20.46
C PRO A 170 -37.27 -21.92 -19.58
N LYS A 171 -37.33 -21.02 -18.59
CA LYS A 171 -38.56 -20.75 -17.84
C LYS A 171 -39.47 -19.79 -18.62
N PRO A 172 -40.80 -20.02 -18.65
CA PRO A 172 -41.73 -19.08 -19.25
C PRO A 172 -41.72 -17.75 -18.48
N ARG A 173 -41.76 -16.66 -19.26
CA ARG A 173 -41.60 -15.27 -18.84
C ARG A 173 -42.64 -14.89 -17.76
N GLN A 174 -42.21 -14.76 -16.51
CA GLN A 174 -43.00 -14.13 -15.46
C GLN A 174 -42.89 -12.61 -15.58
N ALA A 175 -44.03 -11.92 -15.47
CA ALA A 175 -44.12 -10.47 -15.51
C ALA A 175 -43.32 -9.84 -14.36
N GLN A 176 -42.58 -8.77 -14.66
CA GLN A 176 -41.78 -8.03 -13.68
C GLN A 176 -42.71 -7.39 -12.62
N PRO A 177 -42.38 -7.48 -11.32
CA PRO A 177 -43.07 -6.70 -10.30
C PRO A 177 -42.77 -5.21 -10.46
N ALA A 178 -43.79 -4.39 -10.22
CA ALA A 178 -43.70 -2.93 -10.32
C ALA A 178 -42.62 -2.36 -9.39
N TYR A 179 -41.84 -1.42 -9.91
CA TYR A 179 -40.82 -0.66 -9.20
C TYR A 179 -41.41 0.00 -7.93
N GLN A 180 -40.84 -0.32 -6.77
CA GLN A 180 -41.07 0.46 -5.55
C GLN A 180 -39.93 1.46 -5.36
N PRO A 181 -40.19 2.77 -5.28
CA PRO A 181 -39.15 3.75 -5.01
C PRO A 181 -38.59 3.58 -3.59
N PHE A 182 -37.29 3.85 -3.45
CA PHE A 182 -36.53 3.83 -2.21
C PHE A 182 -37.16 4.74 -1.12
N PRO A 183 -37.07 4.36 0.17
CA PRO A 183 -37.53 5.22 1.26
C PRO A 183 -36.73 6.54 1.24
N GLN A 184 -37.46 7.66 1.19
CA GLN A 184 -36.86 8.98 1.22
C GLN A 184 -36.21 9.23 2.58
N ASN A 185 -34.98 9.74 2.55
CA ASN A 185 -34.21 10.17 3.71
C ASN A 185 -35.02 11.23 4.49
N PRO A 186 -35.21 11.12 5.82
CA PRO A 186 -36.01 12.10 6.56
C PRO A 186 -35.43 13.50 6.38
N THR A 187 -36.29 14.43 5.96
CA THR A 187 -35.95 15.83 5.76
C THR A 187 -35.71 16.46 7.13
N ILE A 188 -34.45 16.65 7.50
CA ILE A 188 -34.07 17.38 8.72
C ILE A 188 -34.39 18.85 8.49
N ASN A 189 -35.34 19.37 9.25
CA ASN A 189 -35.76 20.76 9.15
C ASN A 189 -35.02 21.59 10.19
N CYS A 190 -34.07 22.40 9.72
CA CYS A 190 -33.36 23.33 10.58
C CYS A 190 -34.02 24.72 10.52
N ARG A 191 -34.23 25.33 11.69
CA ARG A 191 -34.65 26.73 11.80
C ARG A 191 -33.62 27.51 12.59
N SER A 192 -33.16 28.60 11.98
CA SER A 192 -32.29 29.57 12.63
C SER A 192 -33.11 30.72 13.20
N SER A 193 -32.83 31.09 14.44
CA SER A 193 -33.36 32.29 15.07
C SER A 193 -32.20 33.20 15.44
N THR A 194 -32.29 34.47 15.07
CA THR A 194 -31.30 35.50 15.39
C THR A 194 -31.89 36.47 16.39
N THR A 195 -31.21 36.64 17.53
CA THR A 195 -31.55 37.64 18.54
C THR A 195 -30.31 38.49 18.79
N GLY A 196 -30.31 39.72 18.26
CA GLY A 196 -29.14 40.60 18.27
C GLY A 196 -28.01 40.07 17.39
N ILE A 197 -26.80 39.94 17.94
CA ILE A 197 -25.62 39.41 17.24
C ILE A 197 -25.49 37.89 17.34
N TYR A 198 -26.37 37.21 18.07
CA TYR A 198 -26.32 35.76 18.27
C TYR A 198 -27.32 35.06 17.34
N THR A 199 -26.84 34.08 16.59
CA THR A 199 -27.69 33.19 15.79
C THR A 199 -27.62 31.78 16.38
N ASN A 200 -28.78 31.23 16.70
CA ASN A 200 -28.91 29.85 17.16
C ASN A 200 -29.70 29.05 16.12
N THR A 201 -29.18 27.89 15.73
CA THR A 201 -29.80 27.00 14.74
C THR A 201 -30.14 25.70 15.42
N SER A 202 -31.41 25.34 15.40
CA SER A 202 -31.91 24.05 15.90
C SER A 202 -32.47 23.24 14.74
N CYS A 203 -32.13 21.95 14.72
CA CYS A 203 -32.58 20.98 13.73
C CYS A 203 -33.31 19.84 14.46
N GLN A 204 -34.46 19.42 13.95
CA GLN A 204 -35.19 18.22 14.38
C GLN A 204 -35.24 17.22 13.23
#